data_AF-A0A074VLT3-F1
#
_entry.id   AF-A0A074VLT3-F1
#
_cell.length_a   1.000
_cell.length_b   1.000
_cell.length_c   1.000
_cell.angle_alpha   90.00
_cell.angle_beta   90.00
_cell.angle_gamma   90.00
#
_symmetry.space_group_name_H-M   'P 1'
#
loop_
_entity.id
_entity.type
_entity.pdbx_description
1 polymer ?
#
loop_
_entity_poly.entity_id
_entity_poly.type
_entity_poly.pdbx_seq_one_letter_code
_entity_poly.pdbx_strand_id
1 'polypeptide(L)'
;MHFSTATKILAFFAITATAIATKSRRQAADVCMLDSVTDNPSQDDVQASINQWNTDVNTVNAFLNQASGFAHGMEIQNATMQTLLFAQDEPCQLKTLISISDFIGGGTDAFNCAAMDLMTVFDTHVLQNLRTIIMSPSDSDVITHAISDINTFRCCNVLPDANILWLDAATDNGIADQVNVTPGREDACANIDCGTVATAANCTSLNNGNNPLN
;
A
#
# COMPACT_ATOMS: atom_id res chain seq x y z
N MET A 1 -26.30 1.14 -78.05
CA MET A 1 -25.40 0.84 -76.92
C MET A 1 -26.17 1.11 -75.63
N HIS A 2 -26.83 0.08 -75.11
CA HIS A 2 -27.50 0.13 -73.81
C HIS A 2 -26.62 -0.67 -72.83
N PHE A 3 -26.02 0.03 -71.86
CA PHE A 3 -25.24 -0.60 -70.80
C PHE A 3 -26.14 -0.81 -69.59
N SER A 4 -26.36 -2.08 -69.26
CA SER A 4 -27.10 -2.55 -68.09
C SER A 4 -26.23 -2.41 -66.84
N THR A 5 -26.62 -1.53 -65.92
CA THR A 5 -25.93 -1.33 -64.64
C THR A 5 -26.36 -2.39 -63.63
N ALA A 6 -25.41 -3.18 -63.15
CA ALA A 6 -25.61 -4.20 -62.12
C ALA A 6 -25.72 -3.56 -60.72
N THR A 7 -26.87 -3.78 -60.07
CA THR A 7 -27.13 -3.41 -58.68
C THR A 7 -26.45 -4.43 -57.75
N LYS A 8 -25.46 -4.00 -56.97
CA LYS A 8 -24.91 -4.79 -55.84
C LYS A 8 -25.57 -4.34 -54.55
N ILE A 9 -26.40 -5.20 -53.96
CA ILE A 9 -27.00 -5.02 -52.64
C ILE A 9 -25.95 -5.45 -51.60
N LEU A 10 -25.43 -4.49 -50.82
CA LEU A 10 -24.63 -4.75 -49.63
C LEU A 10 -25.56 -4.91 -48.43
N ALA A 11 -25.69 -6.13 -47.92
CA ALA A 11 -26.38 -6.41 -46.68
C ALA A 11 -25.48 -6.01 -45.49
N PHE A 12 -25.90 -5.00 -44.73
CA PHE A 12 -25.30 -4.67 -43.43
C PHE A 12 -25.88 -5.61 -42.37
N PHE A 13 -25.05 -6.52 -41.84
CA PHE A 13 -25.37 -7.22 -40.60
C PHE A 13 -25.18 -6.26 -39.43
N ALA A 14 -26.29 -5.80 -38.84
CA ALA A 14 -26.28 -5.09 -37.59
C ALA A 14 -26.02 -6.09 -36.45
N ILE A 15 -24.80 -6.09 -35.92
CA ILE A 15 -24.48 -6.79 -34.67
C ILE A 15 -24.99 -5.90 -33.55
N THR A 16 -26.15 -6.22 -32.99
CA THR A 16 -26.62 -5.61 -31.75
C THR A 16 -25.74 -6.10 -30.60
N ALA A 17 -24.71 -5.34 -30.28
CA ALA A 17 -24.03 -5.47 -29.01
C ALA A 17 -24.99 -5.00 -27.90
N THR A 18 -25.49 -5.93 -27.10
CA THR A 18 -26.12 -5.60 -25.83
C THR A 18 -25.05 -5.02 -24.92
N ALA A 19 -24.99 -3.70 -24.83
CA ALA A 19 -24.21 -3.03 -23.80
C ALA A 19 -24.85 -3.38 -22.44
N ILE A 20 -24.19 -4.25 -21.68
CA ILE A 20 -24.48 -4.40 -20.25
C ILE A 20 -24.10 -3.07 -19.65
N ALA A 21 -25.12 -2.27 -19.30
CA ALA A 21 -24.93 -1.06 -18.53
C ALA A 21 -24.42 -1.48 -17.15
N THR A 22 -23.10 -1.54 -16.98
CA THR A 22 -22.50 -1.51 -15.65
C THR A 22 -22.96 -0.20 -15.03
N LYS A 23 -23.77 -0.31 -13.98
CA LYS A 23 -24.15 0.81 -13.11
C LYS A 23 -22.84 1.47 -12.68
N SER A 24 -22.50 2.57 -13.32
CA SER A 24 -21.49 3.49 -12.80
C SER A 24 -22.12 4.16 -11.58
N ARG A 25 -22.08 3.46 -10.44
CA ARG A 25 -22.07 4.15 -9.16
C ARG A 25 -20.81 5.00 -9.22
N ARG A 26 -20.97 6.31 -9.03
CA ARG A 26 -19.88 7.13 -8.50
C ARG A 26 -19.63 6.63 -7.07
N GLN A 27 -18.95 5.49 -6.96
CA GLN A 27 -18.32 5.07 -5.72
C GLN A 27 -17.23 6.12 -5.46
N ALA A 28 -17.23 6.72 -4.26
CA ALA A 28 -15.97 7.18 -3.71
C ALA A 28 -15.00 6.02 -3.88
N ALA A 29 -13.78 6.28 -4.37
CA ALA A 29 -12.76 5.24 -4.53
C ALA A 29 -12.77 4.39 -3.25
N ASP A 30 -13.00 3.09 -3.39
CA ASP A 30 -12.91 2.19 -2.25
C ASP A 30 -11.50 2.35 -1.69
N VAL A 31 -11.42 2.63 -0.39
CA VAL A 31 -10.13 2.88 0.28
C VAL A 31 -9.32 1.60 0.29
N CYS A 32 -10.00 0.44 0.34
CA CYS A 32 -9.39 -0.86 0.26
C CYS A 32 -9.42 -1.38 -1.18
N MET A 33 -8.26 -1.57 -1.81
CA MET A 33 -8.15 -2.22 -3.13
C MET A 33 -8.38 -3.73 -3.02
N LEU A 34 -8.00 -4.30 -1.88
CA LEU A 34 -8.41 -5.63 -1.43
C LEU A 34 -9.28 -5.49 -0.18
N ASP A 35 -10.49 -6.04 -0.20
CA ASP A 35 -11.38 -6.01 0.97
C ASP A 35 -10.70 -6.66 2.18
N SER A 36 -10.69 -5.97 3.32
CA SER A 36 -10.13 -6.53 4.55
C SER A 36 -10.92 -7.74 5.03
N VAL A 37 -10.23 -8.82 5.37
CA VAL A 37 -10.83 -10.01 5.99
C VAL A 37 -10.64 -9.95 7.51
N THR A 38 -11.73 -9.85 8.24
CA THR A 38 -11.70 -9.56 9.70
C THR A 38 -12.14 -10.73 10.57
N ASP A 39 -12.38 -11.89 9.98
CA ASP A 39 -12.79 -13.10 10.68
C ASP A 39 -11.90 -14.24 10.20
N ASN A 40 -10.76 -14.40 10.88
CA ASN A 40 -9.71 -15.39 10.63
C ASN A 40 -9.42 -15.64 9.13
N PRO A 41 -8.60 -14.79 8.49
CA PRO A 41 -8.29 -14.92 7.07
C PRO A 41 -7.73 -16.29 6.71
N SER A 42 -8.07 -16.77 5.51
CA SER A 42 -7.47 -17.99 4.95
C SER A 42 -6.03 -17.74 4.49
N GLN A 43 -5.31 -18.83 4.20
CA GLN A 43 -3.97 -18.76 3.61
C GLN A 43 -3.94 -17.89 2.34
N ASP A 44 -4.94 -18.02 1.46
CA ASP A 44 -5.06 -17.23 0.23
C ASP A 44 -5.30 -15.74 0.54
N ASP A 45 -6.07 -15.42 1.58
CA ASP A 45 -6.33 -14.04 2.01
C ASP A 45 -5.04 -13.40 2.58
N VAL A 46 -4.27 -14.14 3.37
CA VAL A 46 -2.97 -13.68 3.91
C VAL A 46 -1.98 -13.44 2.77
N GLN A 47 -1.89 -14.38 1.82
CA GLN A 47 -1.04 -14.22 0.64
C GLN A 47 -1.43 -13.01 -0.21
N ALA A 48 -2.73 -12.85 -0.51
CA ALA A 48 -3.24 -11.71 -1.25
C ALA A 48 -2.96 -10.39 -0.52
N SER A 49 -3.12 -10.38 0.82
CA SER A 49 -2.89 -9.20 1.64
C SER A 49 -1.43 -8.74 1.62
N ILE A 50 -0.48 -9.65 1.83
CA ILE A 50 0.96 -9.34 1.78
C ILE A 50 1.38 -8.87 0.37
N ASN A 51 0.88 -9.50 -0.70
CA ASN A 51 1.23 -9.12 -2.07
C ASN A 51 0.70 -7.74 -2.46
N GLN A 52 -0.53 -7.43 -2.05
CA GLN A 52 -1.11 -6.11 -2.27
C GLN A 52 -0.36 -5.05 -1.45
N TRP A 53 -0.06 -5.32 -0.16
CA TRP A 53 0.71 -4.37 0.65
C TRP A 53 2.14 -4.15 0.11
N ASN A 54 2.79 -5.18 -0.45
CA ASN A 54 4.04 -5.02 -1.20
C ASN A 54 3.89 -4.05 -2.39
N THR A 55 2.77 -4.13 -3.11
CA THR A 55 2.47 -3.23 -4.24
C THR A 55 2.29 -1.79 -3.76
N ASP A 56 1.58 -1.60 -2.65
CA ASP A 56 1.36 -0.29 -2.04
C ASP A 56 2.69 0.33 -1.58
N VAL A 57 3.48 -0.44 -0.83
CA VAL A 57 4.80 -0.02 -0.34
C VAL A 57 5.69 0.41 -1.50
N ASN A 58 5.79 -0.41 -2.55
CA ASN A 58 6.64 -0.09 -3.70
C ASN A 58 6.16 1.14 -4.46
N THR A 59 4.84 1.38 -4.51
CA THR A 59 4.27 2.58 -5.14
C THR A 59 4.59 3.84 -4.34
N VAL A 60 4.47 3.79 -3.02
CA VAL A 60 4.86 4.91 -2.13
C VAL A 60 6.36 5.16 -2.21
N ASN A 61 7.18 4.11 -2.21
CA ASN A 61 8.64 4.26 -2.34
C ASN A 61 9.03 4.89 -3.68
N ALA A 62 8.39 4.50 -4.79
CA ALA A 62 8.63 5.09 -6.09
C ALA A 62 8.31 6.60 -6.11
N PHE A 63 7.23 7.02 -5.47
CA PHE A 63 6.92 8.44 -5.28
C PHE A 63 8.00 9.14 -4.47
N LEU A 64 8.37 8.62 -3.29
CA LEU A 64 9.34 9.23 -2.39
C LEU A 64 10.72 9.39 -3.04
N ASN A 65 11.15 8.38 -3.81
CA ASN A 65 12.42 8.40 -4.55
C ASN A 65 12.44 9.45 -5.68
N GLN A 66 11.27 9.81 -6.23
CA GLN A 66 11.15 10.78 -7.32
C GLN A 66 10.70 12.17 -6.86
N ALA A 67 10.32 12.32 -5.58
CA ALA A 67 9.59 13.48 -5.10
C ALA A 67 10.33 14.81 -5.33
N SER A 68 11.66 14.80 -5.22
CA SER A 68 12.53 15.97 -5.45
C SER A 68 12.62 16.39 -6.93
N GLY A 69 12.20 15.52 -7.85
CA GLY A 69 12.21 15.77 -9.29
C GLY A 69 10.91 16.39 -9.83
N PHE A 70 9.81 16.37 -9.06
CA PHE A 70 8.54 16.93 -9.51
C PHE A 70 8.54 18.46 -9.43
N ALA A 71 7.93 19.13 -10.41
CA ALA A 71 7.64 20.55 -10.27
C ALA A 71 6.58 20.77 -9.18
N HIS A 72 6.78 21.83 -8.39
CA HIS A 72 5.79 22.26 -7.41
C HIS A 72 4.52 22.77 -8.11
N GLY A 73 3.39 22.66 -7.42
CA GLY A 73 2.06 22.92 -7.95
C GLY A 73 1.40 21.63 -8.43
N MET A 74 0.81 21.65 -9.63
CA MET A 74 -0.06 20.55 -10.08
C MET A 74 0.65 19.21 -10.24
N GLU A 75 1.94 19.19 -10.62
CA GLU A 75 2.65 17.93 -10.87
C GLU A 75 2.83 17.13 -9.58
N ILE A 76 3.46 17.71 -8.56
CA ILE A 76 3.61 17.03 -7.27
C ILE A 76 2.24 16.74 -6.63
N GLN A 77 1.27 17.65 -6.74
CA GLN A 77 -0.08 17.42 -6.20
C GLN A 77 -0.71 16.15 -6.81
N ASN A 78 -0.68 16.00 -8.13
CA ASN A 78 -1.25 14.85 -8.82
C ASN A 78 -0.51 13.56 -8.46
N ALA A 79 0.82 13.59 -8.43
CA ALA A 79 1.64 12.45 -8.03
C ALA A 79 1.33 12.01 -6.58
N THR A 80 1.20 12.97 -5.66
CA THR A 80 0.84 12.69 -4.27
C THR A 80 -0.60 12.19 -4.13
N MET A 81 -1.56 12.71 -4.91
CA MET A 81 -2.94 12.19 -4.90
C MET A 81 -3.01 10.73 -5.33
N GLN A 82 -2.25 10.32 -6.35
CA GLN A 82 -2.16 8.90 -6.73
C GLN A 82 -1.50 8.07 -5.63
N THR A 83 -0.39 8.56 -5.08
CA THR A 83 0.34 7.88 -4.00
C THR A 83 -0.54 7.69 -2.76
N LEU A 84 -1.37 8.67 -2.43
CA LEU A 84 -2.27 8.61 -1.28
C LEU A 84 -3.26 7.44 -1.41
N LEU A 85 -3.72 7.08 -2.61
CA LEU A 85 -4.64 5.95 -2.78
C LEU A 85 -4.01 4.62 -2.34
N PHE A 86 -2.74 4.40 -2.69
CA PHE A 86 -1.99 3.20 -2.30
C PHE A 86 -1.63 3.23 -0.82
N ALA A 87 -1.17 4.38 -0.31
CA ALA A 87 -0.91 4.52 1.12
C ALA A 87 -2.18 4.28 1.96
N GLN A 88 -3.36 4.68 1.47
CA GLN A 88 -4.63 4.48 2.15
C GLN A 88 -5.12 3.02 2.14
N ASP A 89 -4.59 2.17 1.26
CA ASP A 89 -4.88 0.73 1.22
C ASP A 89 -4.06 -0.05 2.27
N GLU A 90 -2.85 0.42 2.63
CA GLU A 90 -1.98 -0.28 3.60
C GLU A 90 -2.68 -0.64 4.93
N PRO A 91 -3.50 0.23 5.56
CA PRO A 91 -4.27 -0.13 6.76
C PRO A 91 -5.33 -1.23 6.54
N CYS A 92 -5.84 -1.39 5.32
CA CYS A 92 -6.75 -2.49 4.98
C CYS A 92 -6.03 -3.84 5.05
N GLN A 93 -4.75 -3.85 4.67
CA GLN A 93 -3.92 -5.05 4.65
C GLN A 93 -3.46 -5.41 6.06
N LEU A 94 -3.06 -4.39 6.83
CA LEU A 94 -2.84 -4.52 8.27
C LEU A 94 -4.05 -5.17 8.95
N LYS A 95 -5.27 -4.69 8.67
CA LYS A 95 -6.50 -5.20 9.28
C LYS A 95 -6.75 -6.68 8.98
N THR A 96 -6.38 -7.15 7.78
CA THR A 96 -6.44 -8.58 7.45
C THR A 96 -5.42 -9.36 8.27
N LEU A 97 -4.14 -8.96 8.27
CA LEU A 97 -3.08 -9.74 8.94
C LEU A 97 -3.29 -9.85 10.46
N ILE A 98 -3.73 -8.78 11.12
CA ILE A 98 -3.98 -8.82 12.58
C ILE A 98 -5.21 -9.65 12.97
N SER A 99 -6.03 -10.07 11.99
CA SER A 99 -7.23 -10.87 12.22
C SER A 99 -6.95 -12.38 12.21
N ILE A 100 -5.70 -12.80 11.96
CA ILE A 100 -5.28 -14.20 12.07
C ILE A 100 -5.43 -14.66 13.53
N SER A 101 -6.16 -15.75 13.75
CA SER A 101 -6.53 -16.21 15.09
C SER A 101 -5.35 -16.65 15.96
N ASP A 102 -4.28 -17.14 15.32
CA ASP A 102 -3.19 -17.82 16.01
C ASP A 102 -2.27 -16.83 16.76
N PHE A 103 -2.37 -15.54 16.43
CA PHE A 103 -1.71 -14.46 17.16
C PHE A 103 -2.50 -13.99 18.40
N ILE A 104 -3.72 -14.50 18.61
CA ILE A 104 -4.60 -14.17 19.73
C ILE A 104 -4.33 -15.14 20.91
N GLY A 105 -3.46 -14.76 21.85
CA GLY A 105 -3.33 -15.49 23.12
C GLY A 105 -1.94 -15.67 23.74
N GLY A 106 -0.85 -15.23 23.09
CA GLY A 106 0.50 -15.15 23.67
C GLY A 106 1.61 -15.80 22.83
N GLY A 107 2.87 -15.39 23.05
CA GLY A 107 4.05 -15.85 22.29
C GLY A 107 4.42 -14.98 21.08
N THR A 108 3.72 -13.86 20.90
CA THR A 108 3.70 -13.04 19.68
C THR A 108 3.93 -11.55 19.99
N ASP A 109 4.81 -11.26 20.95
CA ASP A 109 5.02 -9.92 21.49
C ASP A 109 5.49 -8.92 20.42
N ALA A 110 6.39 -9.34 19.53
CA ALA A 110 6.85 -8.53 18.40
C ALA A 110 5.71 -8.25 17.41
N PHE A 111 4.91 -9.26 17.03
CA PHE A 111 3.73 -9.10 16.16
C PHE A 111 2.73 -8.10 16.72
N ASN A 112 2.35 -8.26 17.99
CA ASN A 112 1.37 -7.38 18.64
C ASN A 112 1.91 -5.95 18.78
N CYS A 113 3.20 -5.80 19.10
CA CYS A 113 3.86 -4.50 19.11
C CYS A 113 3.80 -3.85 17.72
N ALA A 114 4.22 -4.56 16.67
CA ALA A 114 4.27 -4.04 15.30
C ALA A 114 2.87 -3.61 14.82
N ALA A 115 1.84 -4.41 15.10
CA ALA A 115 0.45 -4.07 14.79
C ALA A 115 0.01 -2.78 15.49
N MET A 116 0.28 -2.63 16.79
CA MET A 116 -0.11 -1.44 17.56
C MET A 116 0.68 -0.19 17.14
N ASP A 117 1.97 -0.33 16.86
CA ASP A 117 2.82 0.77 16.40
C ASP A 117 2.31 1.28 15.06
N LEU A 118 2.09 0.39 14.08
CA LEU A 118 1.53 0.72 12.76
C LEU A 118 0.18 1.44 12.86
N MET A 119 -0.74 0.98 13.71
CA MET A 119 -2.03 1.66 13.94
C MET A 119 -1.87 3.08 14.50
N THR A 120 -0.78 3.34 15.22
CA THR A 120 -0.54 4.63 15.88
C THR A 120 0.21 5.60 14.97
N VAL A 121 1.24 5.12 14.27
CA VAL A 121 2.17 5.99 13.52
C VAL A 121 1.72 6.28 12.10
N PHE A 122 1.01 5.35 11.45
CA PHE A 122 0.83 5.38 10.00
C PHE A 122 -0.03 6.55 9.51
N ASP A 123 -1.20 6.81 10.10
CA ASP A 123 -2.04 7.93 9.65
C ASP A 123 -1.36 9.29 9.90
N THR A 124 -0.74 9.45 11.06
CA THR A 124 -0.08 10.70 11.46
C THR A 124 1.12 11.02 10.58
N HIS A 125 1.99 10.05 10.31
CA HIS A 125 3.28 10.31 9.67
C HIS A 125 3.30 10.02 8.17
N VAL A 126 2.40 9.16 7.67
CA VAL A 126 2.30 8.86 6.24
C VAL A 126 1.11 9.60 5.62
N LEU A 127 -0.11 9.27 6.04
CA LEU A 127 -1.32 9.75 5.36
C LEU A 127 -1.50 11.27 5.51
N GLN A 128 -1.29 11.81 6.71
CA GLN A 128 -1.48 13.23 6.96
C GLN A 128 -0.42 14.09 6.25
N ASN A 129 0.82 13.63 6.13
CA ASN A 129 1.85 14.32 5.36
C ASN A 129 1.57 14.29 3.85
N LEU A 130 1.09 13.17 3.30
CA LEU A 130 0.62 13.12 1.91
C LEU A 130 -0.55 14.09 1.67
N ARG A 131 -1.54 14.14 2.58
CA ARG A 131 -2.63 15.14 2.52
C ARG A 131 -2.11 16.58 2.61
N THR A 132 -1.07 16.82 3.41
CA THR A 132 -0.46 18.14 3.59
C THR A 132 0.20 18.63 2.30
N ILE A 133 0.94 17.76 1.60
CA ILE A 133 1.49 18.07 0.26
C ILE A 133 0.37 18.40 -0.74
N ILE A 134 -0.73 17.64 -0.71
CA ILE A 134 -1.90 17.88 -1.59
C ILE A 134 -2.54 19.25 -1.32
N MET A 135 -2.62 19.67 -0.05
CA MET A 135 -3.22 20.96 0.34
C MET A 135 -2.32 22.16 0.07
N SER A 136 -1.00 21.98 0.12
CA SER A 136 0.00 23.04 -0.05
C SER A 136 1.05 22.71 -1.12
N PRO A 137 0.65 22.41 -2.37
CA PRO A 137 1.56 21.83 -3.36
C PRO A 137 2.57 22.83 -3.94
N SER A 138 2.42 24.13 -3.66
CA SER A 138 3.34 25.17 -4.10
C SER A 138 4.34 25.60 -3.01
N ASP A 139 4.21 25.06 -1.79
CA ASP A 139 5.03 25.43 -0.64
C ASP A 139 6.19 24.42 -0.49
N SER A 140 7.39 24.85 -0.89
CA SER A 140 8.59 24.01 -0.87
C SER A 140 8.97 23.53 0.52
N ASP A 141 8.76 24.35 1.53
CA ASP A 141 9.15 24.03 2.89
C ASP A 141 8.20 22.97 3.43
N VAL A 142 6.89 23.15 3.23
CA VAL A 142 5.87 22.16 3.61
C VAL A 142 6.11 20.82 2.93
N ILE A 143 6.39 20.81 1.62
CA ILE A 143 6.69 19.59 0.86
C ILE A 143 7.91 18.87 1.42
N THR A 144 9.00 19.61 1.64
CA THR A 144 10.26 19.05 2.11
C THR A 144 10.11 18.43 3.50
N HIS A 145 9.44 19.13 4.42
CA HIS A 145 9.18 18.61 5.77
C HIS A 145 8.29 17.38 5.73
N ALA A 146 7.21 17.39 4.94
CA ALA A 146 6.30 16.26 4.81
C ALA A 146 7.00 15.01 4.25
N ILE A 147 7.80 15.14 3.18
CA ILE A 147 8.57 14.02 2.62
C ILE A 147 9.60 13.50 3.63
N SER A 148 10.29 14.40 4.34
CA SER A 148 11.27 14.01 5.35
C SER A 148 10.63 13.22 6.49
N ASP A 149 9.45 13.64 6.97
CA ASP A 149 8.73 12.95 8.04
C ASP A 149 8.23 11.57 7.57
N ILE A 150 7.66 11.49 6.36
CA ILE A 150 7.24 10.21 5.76
C ILE A 150 8.43 9.23 5.69
N ASN A 151 9.55 9.65 5.10
CA ASN A 151 10.73 8.79 4.96
C ASN A 151 11.25 8.35 6.35
N THR A 152 11.29 9.27 7.32
CA THR A 152 11.79 8.96 8.67
C THR A 152 10.97 7.85 9.33
N PHE A 153 9.65 8.00 9.38
CA PHE A 153 8.79 7.02 10.03
C PHE A 153 8.59 5.76 9.20
N ARG A 154 8.61 5.83 7.87
CA ARG A 154 8.58 4.62 7.06
C ARG A 154 9.82 3.76 7.25
N CYS A 155 11.00 4.36 7.18
CA CYS A 155 12.27 3.64 7.34
C CYS A 155 12.46 3.05 8.74
N CYS A 156 11.97 3.73 9.78
CA CYS A 156 12.25 3.42 11.17
C CYS A 156 11.12 2.73 11.95
N ASN A 157 9.89 2.80 11.46
CA ASN A 157 8.70 2.19 12.08
C ASN A 157 7.96 1.32 11.07
N VAL A 158 7.33 1.94 10.07
CA VAL A 158 6.35 1.27 9.20
C VAL A 158 6.93 0.04 8.49
N LEU A 159 8.09 0.17 7.84
CA LEU A 159 8.68 -0.92 7.08
C LEU A 159 9.29 -2.01 7.98
N PRO A 160 10.00 -1.68 9.09
CA PRO A 160 10.36 -2.69 10.09
C PRO A 160 9.18 -3.46 10.67
N ASP A 161 8.08 -2.78 11.00
CA ASP A 161 6.90 -3.41 11.60
C ASP A 161 6.12 -4.25 10.58
N ALA A 162 6.02 -3.78 9.34
CA ALA A 162 5.46 -4.55 8.24
C ALA A 162 6.26 -5.85 8.00
N ASN A 163 7.59 -5.81 8.08
CA ASN A 163 8.43 -7.02 7.96
C ASN A 163 8.10 -8.05 9.05
N ILE A 164 7.95 -7.62 10.31
CA ILE A 164 7.56 -8.49 11.42
C ILE A 164 6.21 -9.14 11.12
N LEU A 165 5.19 -8.34 10.78
CA LEU A 165 3.85 -8.85 10.49
C LEU A 165 3.82 -9.80 9.30
N TRP A 166 4.52 -9.47 8.21
CA TRP A 166 4.51 -10.27 6.99
C TRP A 166 5.24 -11.60 7.19
N LEU A 167 6.41 -11.58 7.84
CA LEU A 167 7.16 -12.80 8.14
C LEU A 167 6.37 -13.74 9.04
N ASP A 168 5.78 -13.21 10.10
CA ASP A 168 5.02 -14.01 11.06
C ASP A 168 3.75 -14.57 10.44
N ALA A 169 2.94 -13.73 9.79
CA ALA A 169 1.72 -14.17 9.11
C ALA A 169 2.02 -15.21 8.03
N ALA A 170 3.09 -15.00 7.23
CA ALA A 170 3.47 -15.93 6.19
C ALA A 170 4.02 -17.26 6.74
N THR A 171 4.76 -17.23 7.84
CA THR A 171 5.29 -18.45 8.46
C THR A 171 4.19 -19.28 9.09
N ASP A 172 3.28 -18.63 9.83
CA ASP A 172 2.13 -19.26 10.48
C ASP A 172 1.21 -19.93 9.45
N ASN A 173 1.02 -19.30 8.29
CA ASN A 173 0.23 -19.83 7.19
C ASN A 173 1.01 -20.75 6.24
N GLY A 174 2.30 -21.01 6.49
CA GLY A 174 3.11 -21.90 5.63
C GLY A 174 3.31 -21.40 4.19
N ILE A 175 3.39 -20.07 4.00
CA ILE A 175 3.55 -19.39 2.70
C ILE A 175 4.79 -18.49 2.64
N ALA A 176 5.71 -18.58 3.60
CA ALA A 176 6.91 -17.72 3.65
C ALA A 176 7.81 -17.82 2.41
N ASP A 177 7.73 -18.91 1.64
CA ASP A 177 8.43 -19.10 0.37
C ASP A 177 7.63 -18.65 -0.87
N GLN A 178 6.39 -18.21 -0.68
CA GLN A 178 5.46 -17.83 -1.75
C GLN A 178 5.22 -16.31 -1.84
N VAL A 179 5.59 -15.55 -0.80
CA VAL A 179 5.42 -14.10 -0.73
C VAL A 179 6.73 -13.40 -0.40
N ASN A 180 6.86 -12.14 -0.81
CA ASN A 180 7.97 -11.31 -0.38
C ASN A 180 7.69 -10.76 1.03
N VAL A 181 8.33 -11.33 2.04
CA VAL A 181 8.17 -10.89 3.44
C VAL A 181 9.03 -9.68 3.79
N THR A 182 9.96 -9.26 2.92
CA THR A 182 10.81 -8.10 3.15
C THR A 182 10.27 -6.88 2.40
N PRO A 183 9.71 -5.87 3.09
CA PRO A 183 9.22 -4.66 2.45
C PRO A 183 10.34 -3.95 1.68
N GLY A 184 10.02 -3.50 0.47
CA GLY A 184 10.88 -2.59 -0.27
C GLY A 184 11.15 -1.33 0.55
N ARG A 185 12.36 -0.78 0.44
CA ARG A 185 12.76 0.46 1.11
C ARG A 185 13.00 1.56 0.07
N GLU A 186 12.53 2.76 0.35
CA GLU A 186 12.93 3.97 -0.36
C GLU A 186 14.41 4.28 -0.14
N ASP A 187 15.02 5.00 -1.09
CA ASP A 187 16.46 5.29 -1.13
C ASP A 187 16.90 6.11 0.10
N ALA A 188 15.98 6.90 0.65
CA ALA A 188 16.20 7.69 1.86
C ALA A 188 16.59 6.81 3.06
N CYS A 189 16.10 5.57 3.13
CA CYS A 189 16.38 4.67 4.26
C CYS A 189 17.87 4.33 4.41
N ALA A 190 18.69 4.47 3.36
CA ALA A 190 20.12 4.24 3.45
C ALA A 190 20.86 5.31 4.29
N ASN A 191 20.24 6.47 4.50
CA ASN A 191 20.87 7.63 5.14
C ASN A 191 20.16 8.10 6.42
N ILE A 192 19.05 7.46 6.80
CA ILE A 192 18.28 7.79 8.00
C ILE A 192 18.84 7.01 9.18
N ASP A 193 19.25 7.73 10.23
CA ASP A 193 19.65 7.13 11.51
C ASP A 193 18.44 6.96 12.43
N CYS A 194 17.88 5.76 12.41
CA CYS A 194 16.76 5.39 13.27
C CYS A 194 17.09 5.41 14.77
N GLY A 195 18.37 5.41 15.18
CA GLY A 195 18.76 5.55 16.58
C GLY A 195 18.40 6.92 17.19
N THR A 196 18.08 7.90 16.35
CA THR A 196 17.70 9.27 16.78
C THR A 196 16.19 9.48 16.86
N VAL A 197 15.40 8.52 16.38
CA VAL A 197 13.94 8.58 16.37
C VAL A 197 13.44 7.81 17.60
N ALA A 198 12.84 8.51 18.56
CA ALA A 198 12.48 7.93 19.86
C ALA A 198 11.47 6.77 19.81
N THR A 199 10.75 6.63 18.69
CA THR A 199 9.80 5.55 18.42
C THR A 199 10.36 4.45 17.52
N ALA A 200 11.58 4.56 17.02
CA ALA A 200 12.09 3.65 16.00
C ALA A 200 12.36 2.24 16.52
N ALA A 201 12.09 1.26 15.65
CA ALA A 201 12.48 -0.14 15.83
C ALA A 201 12.03 -0.77 17.15
N ASN A 202 11.02 -0.18 17.81
CA ASN A 202 10.52 -0.58 19.14
C ASN A 202 10.22 -2.08 19.20
N CYS A 203 9.67 -2.64 18.12
CA CYS A 203 9.17 -4.00 18.08
C CYS A 203 10.23 -5.03 17.67
N THR A 204 11.32 -4.61 16.99
CA THR A 204 12.37 -5.51 16.47
C THR A 204 13.23 -6.15 17.57
N SER A 205 13.21 -5.59 18.79
CA SER A 205 13.95 -6.12 19.95
C SER A 205 13.14 -7.11 20.78
N LEU A 206 11.86 -7.29 20.46
CA LEU A 206 10.93 -8.14 21.20
C LEU A 206 10.99 -9.59 20.71
N ASN A 207 10.51 -10.51 21.55
CA ASN A 207 10.44 -11.92 21.21
C ASN A 207 9.47 -12.13 20.02
N ASN A 208 9.98 -12.73 18.95
CA ASN A 208 9.22 -13.06 17.74
C ASN A 208 8.85 -14.56 17.66
N GLY A 209 8.67 -15.20 18.82
CA GLY A 209 8.36 -16.61 18.90
C GLY A 209 9.45 -17.50 18.27
N ASN A 210 9.04 -18.45 17.42
CA ASN A 210 9.97 -19.33 16.71
C ASN A 210 10.52 -18.74 15.39
N ASN A 211 10.16 -17.51 15.05
CA ASN A 211 10.51 -16.88 13.77
C ASN A 211 11.66 -15.88 13.98
N PRO A 212 12.91 -16.22 13.64
CA PRO A 212 14.02 -15.29 13.80
C PRO A 212 13.88 -14.10 12.84
N LEU A 213 13.95 -12.88 13.37
CA LEU A 213 14.12 -11.64 12.61
C LEU A 213 15.58 -11.59 12.13
N ASN A 214 15.84 -12.04 10.89
CA ASN A 214 17.17 -11.98 10.27
C ASN A 214 17.33 -10.75 9.39
#